data_AF-A0A2J5NBF1-F1
#
_entry.id   AF-A0A2J5NBF1-F1
#
_cell.length_a   1.000
_cell.length_b   1.000
_cell.length_c   1.000
_cell.angle_alpha   90.00
_cell.angle_beta   90.00
_cell.angle_gamma   90.00
#
_symmetry.space_group_name_H-M   'P 1'
#
loop_
_entity.id
_entity.type
_entity.pdbx_description
1 polymer ?
#
loop_
_entity_poly.entity_id
_entity_poly.type
_entity_poly.pdbx_seq_one_letter_code
_entity_poly.pdbx_strand_id
1 'polypeptide(L)'
;EENDPAWKNAQQGYEKVKKLDAEKNKLIWLTPAPANNTWTIAVRQDLAEKNHLASLSDLAGYLKKGGDFKLAASAEFIERPDALPAFEKAYDFTLKQNQLLSLAGGDTAVTIKAAAQQTSGVNAAMAYGTDGPVAALGLQTLSDPKGVQPIYAPTPVVREAVLKAYPQIADWLQPV
;
A
#
# COMPACT_ATOMS: atom_id res chain seq x y z
N GLU A 1 3.10 -18.51 -10.27
CA GLU A 1 3.10 -18.90 -8.85
C GLU A 1 2.90 -17.65 -8.00
N GLU A 2 2.26 -17.78 -6.85
CA GLU A 2 1.87 -16.65 -5.98
C GLU A 2 3.06 -16.01 -5.25
N ASN A 3 4.08 -16.81 -4.95
CA ASN A 3 5.30 -16.37 -4.25
C ASN A 3 6.41 -15.84 -5.17
N ASP A 4 6.08 -15.56 -6.43
CA ASP A 4 7.07 -15.10 -7.39
C ASP A 4 7.61 -13.71 -7.00
N PRO A 5 8.94 -13.52 -6.88
CA PRO A 5 9.51 -12.25 -6.48
C PRO A 5 9.19 -11.12 -7.46
N ALA A 6 8.84 -11.43 -8.71
CA ALA A 6 8.40 -10.43 -9.69
C ALA A 6 7.19 -9.62 -9.17
N TRP A 7 6.31 -10.20 -8.37
CA TRP A 7 5.14 -9.49 -7.83
C TRP A 7 5.49 -8.42 -6.80
N LYS A 8 6.72 -8.44 -6.25
CA LYS A 8 7.23 -7.43 -5.30
C LYS A 8 8.00 -6.30 -5.98
N ASN A 9 8.07 -6.31 -7.31
CA ASN A 9 8.70 -5.27 -8.11
C ASN A 9 7.73 -4.76 -9.18
N ALA A 10 7.45 -3.46 -9.20
CA ALA A 10 6.41 -2.88 -10.05
C ALA A 10 6.63 -3.19 -11.55
N GLN A 11 7.86 -3.05 -12.03
CA GLN A 11 8.17 -3.29 -13.44
C GLN A 11 8.13 -4.78 -13.79
N GLN A 12 8.75 -5.62 -12.96
CA GLN A 12 8.81 -7.06 -13.23
C GLN A 12 7.42 -7.70 -13.19
N GLY A 13 6.60 -7.35 -12.20
CA GLY A 13 5.22 -7.82 -12.09
C GLY A 13 4.38 -7.42 -13.30
N TYR A 14 4.46 -6.15 -13.69
CA TYR A 14 3.75 -5.63 -14.87
C TYR A 14 4.15 -6.36 -16.16
N GLU A 15 5.44 -6.47 -16.47
CA GLU A 15 5.90 -7.13 -17.70
C GLU A 15 5.53 -8.62 -17.71
N LYS A 16 5.60 -9.27 -16.55
CA LYS A 16 5.24 -10.68 -16.40
C LYS A 16 3.76 -10.91 -16.70
N VAL A 17 2.85 -10.17 -16.07
CA VAL A 17 1.41 -10.36 -16.27
C VAL A 17 0.99 -9.94 -17.69
N LYS A 18 1.55 -8.84 -18.22
CA LYS A 18 1.35 -8.39 -19.60
C LYS A 18 1.66 -9.50 -20.61
N LYS A 19 2.79 -10.19 -20.45
CA LYS A 19 3.18 -11.31 -21.31
C LYS A 19 2.21 -12.48 -21.16
N LEU A 20 1.93 -12.91 -19.92
CA LEU A 20 1.06 -14.05 -19.64
C LEU A 20 -0.34 -13.89 -20.23
N ASP A 21 -0.93 -12.70 -20.09
CA ASP A 21 -2.29 -12.42 -20.55
C ASP A 21 -2.37 -12.23 -22.07
N ALA A 22 -1.35 -11.64 -22.70
CA ALA A 22 -1.30 -11.55 -24.15
C ALA A 22 -1.20 -12.95 -24.81
N GLU A 23 -0.37 -13.82 -24.24
CA GLU A 23 -0.17 -15.19 -24.75
C GLU A 23 -1.42 -16.05 -24.57
N LYS A 24 -1.97 -16.09 -23.36
CA LYS A 24 -3.06 -17.01 -22.99
C LYS A 24 -4.46 -16.48 -23.35
N ASN A 25 -4.69 -15.18 -23.14
CA ASN A 25 -6.04 -14.61 -23.13
C ASN A 25 -6.26 -13.55 -24.21
N LYS A 26 -5.21 -13.17 -24.97
CA LYS A 26 -5.26 -12.09 -25.98
C LYS A 26 -5.73 -10.78 -25.36
N LEU A 27 -5.26 -10.50 -24.15
CA LEU A 27 -5.47 -9.26 -23.41
C LEU A 27 -4.18 -8.44 -23.42
N ILE A 28 -4.30 -7.15 -23.72
CA ILE A 28 -3.20 -6.20 -23.79
C ILE A 28 -3.28 -5.28 -22.57
N TRP A 29 -2.21 -5.30 -21.77
CA TRP A 29 -2.01 -4.41 -20.64
C TRP A 29 -1.40 -3.10 -21.13
N LEU A 30 -2.05 -1.97 -20.87
CA LEU A 30 -1.57 -0.63 -21.23
C LEU A 30 -0.62 -0.06 -20.17
N THR A 31 -0.29 1.23 -20.23
CA THR A 31 0.60 1.90 -19.27
C THR A 31 -0.01 1.88 -17.87
N PRO A 32 0.69 1.33 -16.85
CA PRO A 32 0.20 1.32 -15.48
C PRO A 32 0.35 2.68 -14.81
N ALA A 33 -0.53 2.99 -13.86
CA ALA A 33 -0.40 4.17 -13.03
C ALA A 33 0.81 4.05 -12.06
N PRO A 34 1.47 5.17 -11.71
CA PRO A 34 2.53 5.19 -10.70
C PRO A 34 1.97 5.14 -9.27
N ALA A 35 1.06 4.20 -9.01
CA ALA A 35 0.41 4.00 -7.73
C ALA A 35 0.50 2.52 -7.33
N ASN A 36 0.46 2.24 -6.04
CA ASN A 36 0.46 0.88 -5.51
C ASN A 36 -0.68 0.71 -4.51
N ASN A 37 -1.77 0.09 -4.93
CA ASN A 37 -2.95 -0.15 -4.08
C ASN A 37 -2.76 -1.42 -3.22
N THR A 38 -1.68 -1.46 -2.45
CA THR A 38 -1.35 -2.54 -1.53
C THR A 38 -1.46 -2.08 -0.09
N TRP A 39 -1.43 -3.03 0.84
CA TRP A 39 -1.42 -2.72 2.27
C TRP A 39 -0.20 -1.89 2.67
N THR A 40 -0.41 -0.89 3.50
CA THR A 40 0.65 -0.08 4.11
C THR A 40 0.16 0.51 5.43
N ILE A 41 1.02 1.31 6.07
CA ILE A 41 0.68 2.14 7.22
C ILE A 41 0.56 3.57 6.73
N ALA A 42 -0.57 4.21 7.05
CA ALA A 42 -0.75 5.65 6.91
C ALA A 42 -0.57 6.32 8.27
N VAL A 43 0.07 7.48 8.29
CA VAL A 43 0.31 8.28 9.51
C VAL A 43 -0.41 9.61 9.38
N ARG A 44 -0.76 10.26 10.50
CA ARG A 44 -1.27 11.62 10.46
C ARG A 44 -0.26 12.55 9.78
N GLN A 45 -0.74 13.48 8.96
CA GLN A 45 0.11 14.35 8.16
C GLN A 45 1.02 15.23 9.04
N ASP A 46 0.52 15.71 10.17
CA ASP A 46 1.33 16.49 11.13
C ASP A 46 2.51 15.68 11.72
N LEU A 47 2.29 14.39 12.00
CA LEU A 47 3.34 13.47 12.44
C LEU A 47 4.35 13.22 11.31
N ALA A 48 3.87 13.02 10.09
CA ALA A 48 4.70 12.78 8.90
C ALA A 48 5.63 13.96 8.62
N GLU A 49 5.07 15.17 8.54
CA GLU A 49 5.81 16.39 8.22
C GLU A 49 6.82 16.73 9.31
N LYS A 50 6.40 16.69 10.59
CA LYS A 50 7.25 17.03 11.73
C LYS A 50 8.46 16.11 11.87
N ASN A 51 8.32 14.83 11.50
CA ASN A 51 9.36 13.82 11.69
C ASN A 51 9.96 13.30 10.37
N HIS A 52 9.61 13.93 9.23
CA HIS A 52 10.05 13.55 7.89
C HIS A 52 9.79 12.07 7.54
N LEU A 53 8.57 11.59 7.82
CA LEU A 53 8.18 10.20 7.55
C LEU A 53 7.58 10.08 6.14
N ALA A 54 8.35 9.56 5.19
CA ALA A 54 7.89 9.29 3.82
C ALA A 54 7.82 7.78 3.51
N SER A 55 8.50 6.96 4.30
CA SER A 55 8.63 5.52 4.09
C SER A 55 8.53 4.74 5.39
N LEU A 56 8.27 3.43 5.27
CA LEU A 56 8.35 2.50 6.39
C LEU A 56 9.77 2.39 6.97
N SER A 57 10.81 2.69 6.18
CA SER A 57 12.19 2.83 6.69
C SER A 57 12.32 4.03 7.64
N ASP A 58 11.70 5.16 7.31
CA ASP A 58 11.71 6.36 8.15
C ASP A 58 10.93 6.10 9.45
N LEU A 59 9.78 5.42 9.35
CA LEU A 59 9.00 4.99 10.51
C LEU A 59 9.85 4.11 11.44
N ALA A 60 10.56 3.12 10.91
CA ALA A 60 11.43 2.29 11.73
C ALA A 60 12.53 3.11 12.43
N GLY A 61 13.13 4.07 11.72
CA GLY A 61 14.08 5.02 12.30
C GLY A 61 13.48 5.89 13.41
N TYR A 62 12.24 6.34 13.24
CA TYR A 62 11.48 7.10 14.24
C TYR A 62 11.17 6.26 15.49
N LEU A 63 10.71 5.03 15.31
CA LEU A 63 10.41 4.10 16.40
C LEU A 63 11.68 3.75 17.21
N LYS A 64 12.82 3.51 16.53
CA LYS A 64 14.10 3.24 17.19
C LYS A 64 14.59 4.39 18.07
N LYS A 65 14.21 5.63 17.75
CA LYS A 65 14.50 6.83 18.56
C LYS A 65 13.51 7.04 19.71
N GLY A 66 12.55 6.14 19.90
CA GLY A 66 11.52 6.25 20.95
C GLY A 66 10.37 7.19 20.57
N GLY A 67 10.12 7.37 19.28
CA GLY A 67 8.99 8.17 18.80
C GLY A 67 7.64 7.64 19.29
N ASP A 68 6.75 8.56 19.68
CA ASP A 68 5.39 8.21 20.09
C ASP A 68 4.56 7.74 18.89
N PHE A 69 4.05 6.52 18.96
CA PHE A 69 3.39 5.85 17.85
C PHE A 69 2.37 4.84 18.36
N LYS A 70 1.16 4.92 17.81
CA LYS A 70 0.10 3.97 18.05
C LYS A 70 -0.73 3.74 16.79
N LEU A 71 -0.81 2.49 16.38
CA LEU A 71 -1.43 2.02 15.15
C LEU A 71 -2.83 1.46 15.42
N ALA A 72 -3.85 1.99 14.73
CA ALA A 72 -5.13 1.32 14.58
C ALA A 72 -5.07 0.34 13.41
N ALA A 73 -5.40 -0.93 13.64
CA ALA A 73 -5.41 -1.96 12.62
C ALA A 73 -6.49 -3.00 12.89
N SER A 74 -6.84 -3.80 11.88
CA SER A 74 -7.65 -5.00 12.10
C SER A 74 -6.82 -6.08 12.82
N ALA A 75 -7.49 -7.01 13.50
CA ALA A 75 -6.82 -8.18 14.08
C ALA A 75 -6.05 -8.99 13.02
N GLU A 76 -6.65 -9.13 11.82
CA GLU A 76 -6.02 -9.81 10.70
C GLU A 76 -4.67 -9.20 10.33
N PHE A 77 -4.60 -7.87 10.21
CA PHE A 77 -3.36 -7.18 9.83
C PHE A 77 -2.27 -7.30 10.92
N ILE A 78 -2.67 -7.37 12.18
CA ILE A 78 -1.74 -7.54 13.32
C ILE A 78 -1.18 -8.96 13.35
N GLU A 79 -2.01 -9.97 13.10
CA GLU A 79 -1.67 -11.38 13.37
C GLU A 79 -1.13 -12.13 12.15
N ARG A 80 -1.53 -11.75 10.94
CA ARG A 80 -1.12 -12.46 9.71
C ARG A 80 0.38 -12.32 9.46
N PRO A 81 1.13 -13.42 9.25
CA PRO A 81 2.58 -13.37 9.05
C PRO A 81 3.07 -12.51 7.87
N ASP A 82 2.21 -12.29 6.87
CA ASP A 82 2.47 -11.52 5.66
C ASP A 82 1.99 -10.05 5.73
N ALA A 83 1.48 -9.60 6.89
CA ALA A 83 0.99 -8.24 7.13
C ALA A 83 1.95 -7.43 8.04
N LEU A 84 1.50 -6.99 9.23
CA LEU A 84 2.35 -6.25 10.18
C LEU A 84 3.64 -7.00 10.55
N PRO A 85 3.63 -8.31 10.89
CA PRO A 85 4.85 -9.07 11.17
C PRO A 85 5.87 -9.05 10.03
N ALA A 86 5.43 -9.01 8.77
CA ALA A 86 6.33 -8.92 7.62
C ALA A 86 7.00 -7.54 7.55
N PHE A 87 6.26 -6.47 7.83
CA PHE A 87 6.82 -5.12 7.92
C PHE A 87 7.79 -5.00 9.10
N GLU A 88 7.40 -5.48 10.28
CA GLU A 88 8.25 -5.50 11.48
C GLU A 88 9.58 -6.20 11.21
N LYS A 89 9.55 -7.39 10.60
CA LYS A 89 10.75 -8.15 10.22
C LYS A 89 11.59 -7.44 9.17
N ALA A 90 10.97 -6.92 8.12
CA ALA A 90 11.69 -6.31 7.01
C ALA A 90 12.33 -4.97 7.41
N TYR A 91 11.65 -4.16 8.21
CA TYR A 91 12.07 -2.82 8.62
C TYR A 91 12.73 -2.77 10.00
N ASP A 92 12.78 -3.90 10.70
CA ASP A 92 13.46 -4.05 11.99
C ASP A 92 12.86 -3.13 13.07
N PHE A 93 11.54 -3.24 13.27
CA PHE A 93 10.81 -2.63 14.38
C PHE A 93 9.80 -3.63 14.96
N THR A 94 9.32 -3.37 16.18
CA THR A 94 8.26 -4.16 16.80
C THR A 94 7.34 -3.25 17.59
N LEU A 95 6.04 -3.35 17.37
CA LEU A 95 5.04 -2.60 18.10
C LEU A 95 4.62 -3.36 19.37
N LYS A 96 4.66 -2.67 20.50
CA LYS A 96 4.17 -3.22 21.77
C LYS A 96 2.64 -3.19 21.81
N GLN A 97 2.04 -3.96 22.70
CA GLN A 97 0.58 -4.01 22.88
C GLN A 97 -0.05 -2.61 23.11
N ASN A 98 0.63 -1.73 23.83
CA ASN A 98 0.16 -0.36 24.09
C ASN A 98 0.26 0.57 22.86
N GLN A 99 1.00 0.17 21.82
CA GLN A 99 1.14 0.84 20.53
C GLN A 99 0.17 0.28 19.48
N LEU A 100 -0.74 -0.63 19.86
CA LEU A 100 -1.73 -1.22 18.98
C LEU A 100 -3.14 -0.92 19.49
N LEU A 101 -4.02 -0.56 18.57
CA LEU A 101 -5.46 -0.57 18.75
C LEU A 101 -6.04 -1.56 17.73
N SER A 102 -6.37 -2.77 18.19
CA SER A 102 -7.03 -3.79 17.36
C SER A 102 -8.52 -3.49 17.25
N LEU A 103 -9.02 -3.38 16.02
CA LEU A 103 -10.43 -3.17 15.70
C LEU A 103 -11.01 -4.42 15.04
N ALA A 104 -11.87 -5.14 15.76
CA ALA A 104 -12.51 -6.34 15.24
C ALA A 104 -13.39 -6.01 14.03
N GLY A 105 -13.08 -6.58 12.86
CA GLY A 105 -13.80 -6.33 11.61
C GLY A 105 -13.60 -4.93 11.02
N GLY A 106 -12.58 -4.19 11.46
CA GLY A 106 -12.29 -2.85 10.95
C GLY A 106 -11.80 -2.89 9.51
N ASP A 107 -12.59 -2.37 8.58
CA ASP A 107 -12.10 -1.93 7.28
C ASP A 107 -11.12 -0.74 7.46
N THR A 108 -10.41 -0.39 6.38
CA THR A 108 -9.43 0.71 6.44
C THR A 108 -10.06 2.07 6.71
N ALA A 109 -11.34 2.28 6.39
CA ALA A 109 -12.00 3.55 6.69
C ALA A 109 -12.14 3.76 8.21
N VAL A 110 -12.41 2.70 8.97
CA VAL A 110 -12.48 2.77 10.44
C VAL A 110 -11.11 3.04 11.06
N THR A 111 -10.05 2.36 10.61
CA THR A 111 -8.68 2.56 11.14
C THR A 111 -8.16 3.97 10.82
N ILE A 112 -8.36 4.45 9.59
CA ILE A 112 -7.99 5.81 9.17
C ILE A 112 -8.76 6.84 10.00
N LYS A 113 -10.07 6.65 10.20
CA LYS A 113 -10.86 7.55 11.05
C LYS A 113 -10.39 7.55 12.50
N ALA A 114 -10.02 6.40 13.07
CA ALA A 114 -9.48 6.32 14.42
C ALA A 114 -8.18 7.11 14.57
N ALA A 115 -7.29 7.05 13.58
CA ALA A 115 -6.07 7.86 13.56
C ALA A 115 -6.37 9.35 13.38
N ALA A 116 -7.26 9.72 12.45
CA ALA A 116 -7.63 11.11 12.20
C ALA A 116 -8.24 11.79 13.43
N GLN A 117 -9.07 11.06 14.19
CA GLN A 117 -9.71 11.54 15.42
C GLN A 117 -8.87 11.31 16.68
N GLN A 118 -7.67 10.72 16.53
CA GLN A 118 -6.78 10.37 17.63
C GLN A 118 -7.45 9.50 18.71
N THR A 119 -8.38 8.64 18.30
CA THR A 119 -9.13 7.76 19.21
C THR A 119 -8.15 6.92 20.01
N SER A 120 -8.25 6.97 21.34
CA SER A 120 -7.35 6.24 22.26
C SER A 120 -5.86 6.55 22.04
N GLY A 121 -5.52 7.74 21.52
CA GLY A 121 -4.16 8.18 21.25
C GLY A 121 -3.54 7.65 19.96
N VAL A 122 -4.33 7.05 19.05
CA VAL A 122 -3.83 6.56 17.75
C VAL A 122 -3.33 7.72 16.89
N ASN A 123 -2.22 7.51 16.18
CA ASN A 123 -1.67 8.46 15.22
C ASN A 123 -1.27 7.82 13.89
N ALA A 124 -1.54 6.53 13.71
CA ALA A 124 -1.33 5.78 12.49
C ALA A 124 -2.45 4.76 12.25
N ALA A 125 -2.64 4.38 11.00
CA ALA A 125 -3.70 3.47 10.56
C ALA A 125 -3.16 2.44 9.57
N MET A 126 -3.67 1.21 9.67
CA MET A 126 -3.69 0.28 8.54
C MET A 126 -4.48 0.91 7.40
N ALA A 127 -3.93 0.94 6.19
CA ALA A 127 -4.55 1.52 5.01
C ALA A 127 -4.13 0.77 3.73
N TYR A 128 -4.88 0.96 2.65
CA TYR A 128 -4.38 0.73 1.31
C TYR A 128 -3.68 1.98 0.76
N GLY A 129 -2.69 1.78 -0.11
CA GLY A 129 -1.87 2.86 -0.66
C GLY A 129 -2.64 3.95 -1.41
N THR A 130 -3.87 3.66 -1.87
CA THR A 130 -4.74 4.60 -2.59
C THR A 130 -6.10 4.81 -1.91
N ASP A 131 -6.22 4.56 -0.61
CA ASP A 131 -7.48 4.74 0.11
C ASP A 131 -7.92 6.21 0.12
N GLY A 132 -9.13 6.49 -0.40
CA GLY A 132 -9.70 7.84 -0.45
C GLY A 132 -9.75 8.57 0.90
N PRO A 133 -10.09 7.90 2.03
CA PRO A 133 -10.09 8.52 3.34
C PRO A 133 -8.74 9.06 3.81
N VAL A 134 -7.61 8.56 3.27
CA VAL A 134 -6.26 9.03 3.66
C VAL A 134 -6.12 10.53 3.39
N ALA A 135 -6.36 10.95 2.14
CA ALA A 135 -6.27 12.35 1.77
C ALA A 135 -7.39 13.19 2.43
N ALA A 136 -8.61 12.67 2.48
CA ALA A 136 -9.76 13.39 3.02
C ALA A 136 -9.65 13.68 4.53
N LEU A 137 -8.93 12.85 5.29
CA LEU A 137 -8.80 12.94 6.74
C LEU A 137 -7.41 13.38 7.21
N GLY A 138 -6.55 13.87 6.31
CA GLY A 138 -5.24 14.43 6.66
C GLY A 138 -4.22 13.39 7.12
N LEU A 139 -4.19 12.24 6.46
CA LEU A 139 -3.17 11.21 6.62
C LEU A 139 -2.28 11.15 5.37
N GLN A 140 -1.11 10.53 5.53
CA GLN A 140 -0.16 10.24 4.47
C GLN A 140 0.22 8.77 4.54
N THR A 141 0.13 8.05 3.41
CA THR A 141 0.64 6.69 3.29
C THR A 141 2.17 6.68 3.28
N LEU A 142 2.76 5.70 3.96
CA LEU A 142 4.20 5.48 3.92
C LEU A 142 4.56 4.52 2.78
N SER A 143 5.60 4.86 2.03
CA SER A 143 6.12 3.98 0.97
C SER A 143 6.79 2.71 1.53
N ASP A 144 6.75 1.63 0.76
CA ASP A 144 7.37 0.33 1.08
C ASP A 144 8.61 0.08 0.18
N PRO A 145 9.76 0.74 0.44
CA PRO A 145 10.96 0.61 -0.41
C PRO A 145 11.58 -0.79 -0.43
N LYS A 146 11.30 -1.65 0.57
CA LYS A 146 11.78 -3.04 0.61
C LYS A 146 10.88 -4.02 -0.13
N GLY A 147 9.74 -3.56 -0.67
CA GLY A 147 8.80 -4.42 -1.41
C GLY A 147 8.32 -5.59 -0.56
N VAL A 148 7.94 -5.33 0.68
CA VAL A 148 7.39 -6.36 1.57
C VAL A 148 6.10 -6.90 0.99
N GLN A 149 5.21 -6.01 0.58
CA GLN A 149 3.94 -6.36 -0.04
C GLN A 149 4.06 -6.51 -1.56
N PRO A 150 3.22 -7.35 -2.19
CA PRO A 150 3.06 -7.34 -3.63
C PRO A 150 2.59 -5.98 -4.15
N ILE A 151 2.94 -5.68 -5.39
CA ILE A 151 2.57 -4.45 -6.08
C ILE A 151 1.25 -4.65 -6.82
N TYR A 152 0.28 -3.79 -6.52
CA TYR A 152 -1.02 -3.71 -7.19
C TYR A 152 -1.16 -2.36 -7.89
N ALA A 153 -0.46 -2.21 -9.02
CA ALA A 153 -0.54 -1.02 -9.85
C ALA A 153 -1.72 -1.11 -10.83
N PRO A 154 -2.70 -0.18 -10.77
CA PRO A 154 -3.84 -0.23 -11.67
C PRO A 154 -3.41 0.12 -13.10
N THR A 155 -3.97 -0.59 -14.07
CA THR A 155 -3.73 -0.36 -15.50
C THR A 155 -4.94 -0.78 -16.32
N PRO A 156 -5.26 -0.09 -17.42
CA PRO A 156 -6.27 -0.57 -18.35
C PRO A 156 -5.81 -1.87 -19.02
N VAL A 157 -6.71 -2.84 -19.08
CA VAL A 157 -6.52 -4.11 -19.80
C VAL A 157 -7.60 -4.21 -20.88
N VAL A 158 -7.18 -4.36 -22.13
CA VAL A 158 -8.06 -4.31 -23.30
C VAL A 158 -7.90 -5.56 -24.15
N ARG A 159 -9.01 -6.07 -24.70
CA ARG A 159 -8.96 -7.19 -25.66
C ARG A 159 -8.17 -6.75 -26.89
N GLU A 160 -7.26 -7.61 -27.36
CA GLU A 160 -6.37 -7.31 -28.49
C GLU A 160 -7.15 -6.84 -29.73
N ALA A 161 -8.27 -7.49 -30.06
CA ALA A 161 -9.10 -7.12 -31.21
C ALA A 161 -9.66 -5.69 -31.12
N VAL A 162 -10.00 -5.22 -29.92
CA VAL A 162 -10.50 -3.85 -29.70
C VAL A 162 -9.37 -2.84 -29.86
N LEU A 163 -8.20 -3.13 -29.29
CA LEU A 163 -7.05 -2.24 -29.42
C LEU A 163 -6.55 -2.15 -30.87
N LYS A 164 -6.64 -3.25 -31.65
CA LYS A 164 -6.33 -3.24 -33.09
C LYS A 164 -7.29 -2.34 -33.88
N ALA A 165 -8.56 -2.30 -33.52
CA ALA A 165 -9.56 -1.43 -34.16
C ALA A 165 -9.41 0.05 -33.75
N TYR A 166 -8.91 0.31 -32.53
CA TYR A 166 -8.77 1.64 -31.95
C TYR A 166 -7.39 1.81 -31.28
N PRO A 167 -6.29 1.84 -32.04
CA PRO A 167 -4.93 1.86 -31.48
C PRO A 167 -4.65 3.09 -30.62
N GLN A 168 -5.29 4.22 -30.92
CA GLN A 168 -5.16 5.47 -30.19
C GLN A 168 -5.61 5.41 -28.71
N ILE A 169 -6.35 4.35 -28.31
CA ILE A 169 -6.69 4.11 -26.90
C ILE A 169 -5.43 4.03 -26.03
N ALA A 170 -4.33 3.49 -26.56
CA ALA A 170 -3.07 3.37 -25.82
C ALA A 170 -2.50 4.75 -25.43
N ASP A 171 -2.59 5.72 -26.33
CA ASP A 171 -2.08 7.07 -26.09
C ASP A 171 -3.03 7.87 -25.19
N TRP A 172 -4.35 7.73 -25.42
CA TRP A 172 -5.37 8.43 -24.63
C TRP A 172 -5.39 8.03 -23.16
N LEU A 173 -5.02 6.79 -22.85
CA LEU A 173 -5.03 6.24 -21.50
C LEU A 173 -3.65 6.25 -20.83
N GLN A 174 -2.66 6.95 -21.40
CA GLN A 174 -1.43 7.18 -20.65
C GLN A 174 -1.75 7.99 -19.37
N PRO A 175 -1.24 7.56 -18.20
CA PRO A 175 -1.43 8.28 -16.95
C PRO A 175 -0.82 9.69 -17.03
N VAL A 176 -1.50 10.65 -16.40
CA VAL A 176 -1.07 12.06 -16.27
C VAL A 176 -0.01 12.22 -15.19
#